data_AF-U6C3S1-F1
#
_entry.id   AF-U6C3S1-F1
#
_cell.length_a   1.000
_cell.length_b   1.000
_cell.length_c   1.000
_cell.angle_alpha   90.00
_cell.angle_beta   90.00
_cell.angle_gamma   90.00
#
_symmetry.space_group_name_H-M   'P 1'
#
loop_
_entity.id
_entity.type
_entity.pdbx_description
1 polymer ?
#
loop_
_entity_poly.entity_id
_entity_poly.type
_entity_poly.pdbx_seq_one_letter_code
_entity_poly.pdbx_strand_id
1 'polypeptide(L)'
;MSDVMKGRRTDYGPPHYEQFLPPVIKENYGKWKYHEIMRQGVMVHVSETGDKLFTVRAGSGRLCSINKIRMYCDLADKYCDGYLRFTSRHNVEFLLTKEENIDPLVKDLAEIGHPIGGMGNAISSIVHTQGWIHCHSAATDASGIVKCVMDELIEYFENMKLPGK
;
A
#
# COMPACT_ATOMS: atom_id res chain seq x y z
N MET A 1 22.23 -38.10 8.18
CA MET A 1 21.35 -37.35 7.26
C MET A 1 19.88 -37.31 7.70
N SER A 2 19.40 -38.17 8.62
CA SER A 2 18.00 -38.19 9.07
C SER A 2 17.57 -37.04 10.00
N ASP A 3 18.49 -36.41 10.73
CA ASP A 3 18.15 -35.36 11.70
C ASP A 3 17.80 -34.00 11.05
N VAL A 4 18.25 -33.76 9.81
CA VAL A 4 18.09 -32.47 9.11
C VAL A 4 16.64 -32.24 8.62
N MET A 5 15.82 -33.29 8.65
CA MET A 5 14.40 -33.24 8.24
C MET A 5 13.47 -33.20 9.46
N LYS A 6 13.96 -33.50 10.67
CA LYS A 6 13.14 -33.58 11.87
C LYS A 6 12.62 -32.16 12.21
N GLY A 7 11.30 -32.00 12.22
CA GLY A 7 10.65 -30.71 12.49
C GLY A 7 10.56 -29.75 11.30
N ARG A 8 11.02 -30.14 10.10
CA ARG A 8 10.83 -29.34 8.88
C ARG A 8 9.35 -29.32 8.49
N ARG A 9 8.78 -28.13 8.35
CA ARG A 9 7.43 -27.91 7.82
C ARG A 9 7.53 -27.56 6.33
N THR A 10 6.75 -28.21 5.48
CA THR A 10 6.65 -27.92 4.03
C THR A 10 5.17 -27.96 3.60
N ASP A 11 4.87 -27.49 2.38
CA ASP A 11 3.57 -27.66 1.71
C ASP A 11 2.34 -27.04 2.44
N TYR A 12 2.56 -26.07 3.33
CA TYR A 12 1.47 -25.40 4.07
C TYR A 12 0.94 -24.11 3.43
N GLY A 13 1.51 -23.70 2.29
CA GLY A 13 1.06 -22.53 1.52
C GLY A 13 1.21 -21.19 2.26
N PRO A 14 0.53 -20.12 1.77
CA PRO A 14 0.49 -18.84 2.46
C PRO A 14 -0.43 -18.92 3.68
N PRO A 15 -0.22 -18.05 4.69
CA PRO A 15 -1.23 -17.85 5.71
C PRO A 15 -2.55 -17.37 5.08
N HIS A 16 -3.68 -17.84 5.60
CA HIS A 16 -4.99 -17.46 5.07
C HIS A 16 -5.23 -15.96 5.30
N TYR A 17 -5.60 -15.22 4.25
CA TYR A 17 -5.67 -13.76 4.28
C TYR A 17 -6.64 -13.20 5.33
N GLU A 18 -7.70 -13.94 5.67
CA GLU A 18 -8.66 -13.54 6.72
C GLU A 18 -8.03 -13.33 8.10
N GLN A 19 -6.84 -13.88 8.34
CA GLN A 19 -6.08 -13.64 9.57
C GLN A 19 -5.61 -12.18 9.70
N PHE A 20 -5.55 -11.45 8.57
CA PHE A 20 -4.99 -10.10 8.49
C PHE A 20 -6.00 -9.05 8.05
N LEU A 21 -7.29 -9.41 7.92
CA LEU A 21 -8.32 -8.44 7.59
C LEU A 21 -8.65 -7.58 8.82
N PRO A 22 -8.77 -6.24 8.64
CA PRO A 22 -9.42 -5.40 9.65
C PRO A 22 -10.80 -5.98 10.00
N PRO A 23 -11.25 -5.92 11.27
CA PRO A 23 -12.54 -6.46 11.69
C PRO A 23 -13.70 -5.93 10.83
N VAL A 24 -13.71 -4.62 10.55
CA VAL A 24 -14.73 -3.98 9.69
C VAL A 24 -14.78 -4.58 8.27
N ILE A 25 -13.64 -5.00 7.72
CA ILE A 25 -13.60 -5.65 6.39
C ILE A 25 -14.15 -7.06 6.48
N LYS A 26 -13.83 -7.79 7.56
CA LYS A 26 -14.31 -9.16 7.75
C LYS A 26 -15.82 -9.20 7.94
N GLU A 27 -16.37 -8.28 8.74
CA GLU A 27 -17.81 -8.17 9.01
C GLU A 27 -18.61 -7.76 7.76
N ASN A 28 -18.01 -6.90 6.92
CA ASN A 28 -18.61 -6.38 5.68
C ASN A 28 -18.08 -7.04 4.40
N TYR A 29 -17.48 -8.23 4.51
CA TYR A 29 -16.89 -8.90 3.36
C TYR A 29 -17.98 -9.24 2.31
N GLY A 30 -17.84 -8.69 1.10
CA GLY A 30 -18.83 -8.83 0.03
C GLY A 30 -20.10 -7.98 0.19
N LYS A 31 -20.14 -7.06 1.17
CA LYS A 31 -21.31 -6.23 1.52
C LYS A 31 -20.99 -4.73 1.47
N TRP A 32 -20.21 -4.33 0.47
CA TRP A 32 -19.84 -2.92 0.25
C TRP A 32 -20.83 -2.25 -0.68
N LYS A 33 -21.36 -1.10 -0.28
CA LYS A 33 -22.38 -0.37 -1.02
C LYS A 33 -21.76 0.54 -2.09
N TYR A 34 -20.78 1.34 -1.70
CA TYR A 34 -20.08 2.26 -2.61
C TYR A 34 -18.71 2.64 -2.06
N HIS A 35 -17.93 3.31 -2.91
CA HIS A 35 -16.71 3.99 -2.52
C HIS A 35 -16.66 5.39 -3.12
N GLU A 36 -15.90 6.27 -2.50
CA GLU A 36 -15.72 7.65 -2.95
C GLU A 36 -14.27 8.09 -2.69
N ILE A 37 -13.65 8.75 -3.67
CA ILE A 37 -12.36 9.42 -3.49
C ILE A 37 -12.64 10.78 -2.86
N MET A 38 -12.30 10.95 -1.59
CA MET A 38 -12.58 12.17 -0.82
C MET A 38 -11.62 13.31 -1.21
N ARG A 39 -10.35 12.94 -1.40
CA ARG A 39 -9.28 13.81 -1.90
C ARG A 39 -8.14 12.92 -2.40
N GLN A 40 -7.10 13.51 -2.99
CA GLN A 40 -6.05 12.70 -3.57
C GLN A 40 -5.35 11.81 -2.53
N GLY A 41 -5.25 10.52 -2.85
CA GLY A 41 -4.70 9.50 -1.96
C GLY A 41 -5.59 9.10 -0.77
N VAL A 42 -6.81 9.65 -0.66
CA VAL A 42 -7.76 9.29 0.41
C VAL A 42 -9.11 8.90 -0.19
N MET A 43 -9.58 7.71 0.16
CA MET A 43 -10.91 7.23 -0.23
C MET A 43 -11.65 6.61 0.95
N VAL A 44 -12.97 6.52 0.85
CA VAL A 44 -13.83 5.81 1.79
C VAL A 44 -14.58 4.70 1.07
N HIS A 45 -14.72 3.55 1.72
CA HIS A 45 -15.72 2.54 1.38
C HIS A 45 -16.82 2.58 2.43
N VAL A 46 -18.07 2.53 1.99
CA VAL A 46 -19.24 2.49 2.87
C VAL A 46 -19.97 1.17 2.65
N SER A 47 -20.19 0.42 3.73
CA SER A 47 -20.88 -0.86 3.68
C SER A 47 -22.40 -0.70 3.54
N GLU A 48 -23.10 -1.81 3.31
CA GLU A 48 -24.56 -1.85 3.35
C GLU A 48 -25.14 -1.53 4.73
N THR A 49 -24.38 -1.78 5.81
CA THR A 49 -24.74 -1.45 7.21
C THR A 49 -24.42 -0.01 7.59
N GLY A 50 -23.70 0.72 6.75
CA GLY A 50 -23.25 2.10 7.00
C GLY A 50 -21.87 2.20 7.64
N ASP A 51 -21.19 1.08 7.90
CA ASP A 51 -19.81 1.08 8.37
C ASP A 51 -18.89 1.71 7.32
N LYS A 52 -17.90 2.47 7.79
CA LYS A 52 -16.93 3.15 6.94
C LYS A 52 -15.55 2.57 7.13
N LEU A 53 -14.84 2.40 6.02
CA LEU A 53 -13.41 2.16 6.00
C LEU A 53 -12.75 3.24 5.16
N PHE A 54 -11.86 4.01 5.79
CA PHE A 54 -11.04 5.00 5.12
C PHE A 54 -9.71 4.37 4.72
N THR A 55 -9.22 4.73 3.53
CA THR A 55 -7.94 4.29 3.02
C THR A 55 -7.08 5.49 2.72
N VAL A 56 -5.89 5.56 3.32
CA VAL A 56 -4.83 6.50 2.93
C VAL A 56 -3.78 5.72 2.13
N ARG A 57 -3.57 6.10 0.87
CA ARG A 57 -2.59 5.50 -0.04
C ARG A 57 -1.36 6.39 -0.19
N ALA A 58 -0.20 5.79 -0.01
CA ALA A 58 1.09 6.44 -0.25
C ALA A 58 1.96 5.63 -1.21
N GLY A 59 2.84 6.33 -1.92
CA GLY A 59 3.86 5.72 -2.77
C GLY A 59 4.83 4.85 -1.97
N SER A 60 5.27 3.75 -2.58
CA SER A 60 6.32 2.89 -2.03
C SER A 60 7.29 2.49 -3.14
N GLY A 61 8.56 2.34 -2.78
CA GLY A 61 9.65 2.06 -3.73
C GLY A 61 9.62 0.65 -4.33
N ARG A 62 8.68 -0.22 -3.92
CA ARG A 62 8.61 -1.67 -4.22
C ARG A 62 9.80 -2.46 -3.66
N LEU A 63 11.04 -2.05 -3.94
CA LEU A 63 12.22 -2.48 -3.20
C LEU A 63 12.25 -1.71 -1.87
N CYS A 64 12.19 -2.42 -0.74
CA CYS A 64 12.11 -1.81 0.58
C CYS A 64 13.06 -2.50 1.56
N SER A 65 13.66 -1.71 2.45
CA SER A 65 14.39 -2.24 3.59
C SER A 65 13.44 -2.72 4.68
N ILE A 66 13.91 -3.62 5.54
CA ILE A 66 13.13 -4.05 6.71
C ILE A 66 12.80 -2.89 7.67
N ASN A 67 13.65 -1.86 7.73
CA ASN A 67 13.40 -0.67 8.53
C ASN A 67 12.23 0.15 7.96
N LYS A 68 12.12 0.23 6.63
CA LYS A 68 10.99 0.87 5.98
C LYS A 68 9.68 0.10 6.22
N ILE A 69 9.73 -1.23 6.22
CA ILE A 69 8.57 -2.08 6.56
C ILE A 69 8.16 -1.86 8.01
N ARG A 70 9.10 -1.88 8.97
CA ARG A 70 8.82 -1.62 10.38
C ARG A 70 8.20 -0.24 10.61
N MET A 71 8.70 0.78 9.91
CA MET A 71 8.12 2.12 9.94
C MET A 71 6.67 2.14 9.43
N TYR A 72 6.31 1.35 8.41
CA TYR A 72 4.91 1.20 8.02
C TYR A 72 4.08 0.51 9.10
N CYS A 73 4.63 -0.51 9.77
CA CYS A 73 3.98 -1.14 10.91
C CYS A 73 3.74 -0.14 12.05
N ASP A 74 4.73 0.68 12.41
CA ASP A 74 4.59 1.69 13.47
C ASP A 74 3.47 2.70 13.16
N LEU A 75 3.34 3.13 11.90
CA LEU A 75 2.23 3.99 11.45
C LEU A 75 0.88 3.27 11.48
N ALA A 76 0.84 1.99 11.09
CA ALA A 76 -0.39 1.21 11.13
C ALA A 76 -0.84 0.92 12.57
N ASP A 77 0.08 0.63 13.49
CA ASP A 77 -0.22 0.46 14.91
C ASP A 77 -0.74 1.77 15.52
N LYS A 78 -0.16 2.91 15.13
CA LYS A 78 -0.55 4.23 15.64
C LYS A 78 -1.93 4.68 15.14
N TYR A 79 -2.27 4.44 13.88
CA TYR A 79 -3.44 5.06 13.23
C TYR A 79 -4.51 4.08 12.75
N CYS A 80 -4.17 2.80 12.58
CA CYS A 80 -4.94 1.83 11.80
C CYS A 80 -5.15 0.50 12.55
N ASP A 81 -5.01 0.49 13.87
CA ASP A 81 -5.13 -0.71 14.72
C ASP A 81 -4.24 -1.89 14.24
N GLY A 82 -3.08 -1.57 13.64
CA GLY A 82 -2.11 -2.53 13.11
C GLY A 82 -2.40 -3.01 11.69
N TYR A 83 -3.41 -2.48 11.00
CA TYR A 83 -3.80 -2.92 9.67
C TYR A 83 -3.29 -2.02 8.53
N LEU A 84 -2.62 -2.66 7.57
CA LEU A 84 -2.22 -2.07 6.29
C LEU A 84 -2.28 -3.13 5.19
N ARG A 85 -2.24 -2.70 3.93
CA ARG A 85 -2.05 -3.60 2.78
C ARG A 85 -1.17 -2.96 1.71
N PHE A 86 -0.74 -3.76 0.75
CA PHE A 86 -0.11 -3.26 -0.48
C PHE A 86 -1.05 -3.46 -1.67
N THR A 87 -1.03 -2.50 -2.59
CA THR A 87 -1.77 -2.57 -3.85
C THR A 87 -1.03 -3.43 -4.88
N SER A 88 -1.71 -3.81 -5.96
CA SER A 88 -1.09 -4.51 -7.10
C SER A 88 -0.03 -3.68 -7.83
N ARG A 89 0.03 -2.36 -7.59
CA ARG A 89 1.08 -1.46 -8.09
C ARG A 89 2.10 -1.07 -7.02
N HIS A 90 2.15 -1.82 -5.93
CA HIS A 90 3.13 -1.70 -4.85
C HIS A 90 3.02 -0.43 -3.98
N ASN A 91 2.00 0.42 -4.16
CA ASN A 91 1.66 1.43 -3.13
C ASN A 91 1.30 0.76 -1.82
N VAL A 92 1.55 1.45 -0.70
CA VAL A 92 1.06 1.07 0.63
C VAL A 92 -0.28 1.76 0.89
N GLU A 93 -1.20 1.03 1.53
CA GLU A 93 -2.50 1.51 1.96
C GLU A 93 -2.70 1.24 3.45
N PHE A 94 -3.01 2.30 4.17
CA PHE A 94 -3.37 2.29 5.58
C PHE A 94 -4.89 2.27 5.71
N LEU A 95 -5.42 1.40 6.57
CA LEU A 95 -6.85 1.07 6.62
C LEU A 95 -7.43 1.55 7.96
N LEU A 96 -8.16 2.66 7.94
CA LEU A 96 -8.62 3.36 9.13
C LEU A 96 -10.14 3.20 9.31
N THR A 97 -10.56 2.98 10.55
CA THR A 97 -11.97 3.01 10.98
C THR A 97 -12.38 4.37 11.53
N LYS A 98 -11.40 5.18 11.94
CA LYS A 98 -11.58 6.51 12.54
C LYS A 98 -11.17 7.61 11.55
N GLU A 99 -12.13 8.45 11.18
CA GLU A 99 -11.92 9.54 10.21
C GLU A 99 -10.91 10.57 10.75
N GLU A 100 -10.91 10.83 12.07
CA GLU A 100 -10.01 11.77 12.72
C GLU A 100 -8.52 11.40 12.62
N ASN A 101 -8.20 10.14 12.30
CA ASN A 101 -6.82 9.68 12.13
C ASN A 101 -6.26 9.96 10.73
N ILE A 102 -7.09 10.36 9.76
CA ILE A 102 -6.65 10.58 8.37
C ILE A 102 -5.64 11.72 8.27
N ASP A 103 -5.98 12.91 8.79
CA ASP A 103 -5.10 14.08 8.69
C ASP A 103 -3.78 13.90 9.47
N PRO A 104 -3.78 13.36 10.71
CA PRO A 104 -2.54 13.01 11.40
C PRO A 104 -1.64 12.04 10.62
N LEU A 105 -2.20 10.97 10.03
CA LEU A 105 -1.43 10.02 9.23
C LEU A 105 -0.86 10.66 7.97
N VAL A 106 -1.66 11.46 7.25
CA VAL A 106 -1.21 12.18 6.04
C VAL A 106 -0.06 13.12 6.38
N LYS A 107 -0.13 13.80 7.52
CA LYS A 107 0.95 14.67 8.01
C LYS A 107 2.22 13.87 8.30
N ASP A 108 2.13 12.79 9.09
CA ASP A 108 3.30 11.96 9.41
C ASP A 108 3.94 11.37 8.15
N LEU A 109 3.14 10.94 7.16
CA LEU A 109 3.62 10.47 5.86
C LEU A 109 4.35 11.56 5.07
N ALA A 110 3.83 12.79 5.07
CA ALA A 110 4.48 13.92 4.41
C ALA A 110 5.82 14.28 5.08
N GLU A 111 5.88 14.29 6.42
CA GLU A 111 7.09 14.60 7.19
C GLU A 111 8.24 13.61 6.91
N ILE A 112 7.92 12.34 6.62
CA ILE A 112 8.91 11.33 6.23
C ILE A 112 9.15 11.24 4.72
N GLY A 113 8.62 12.18 3.94
CA GLY A 113 8.81 12.27 2.49
C GLY A 113 8.11 11.16 1.71
N HIS A 114 6.92 10.73 2.14
CA HIS A 114 6.10 9.78 1.40
C HIS A 114 4.95 10.46 0.67
N PRO A 115 4.94 10.43 -0.67
CA PRO A 115 3.91 11.09 -1.45
C PRO A 115 2.58 10.38 -1.27
N ILE A 116 1.53 11.14 -0.98
CA ILE A 116 0.16 10.66 -0.83
C ILE A 116 -0.56 10.85 -2.17
N GLY A 117 -1.16 9.77 -2.70
CA GLY A 117 -1.79 9.88 -4.03
C GLY A 117 -1.97 8.57 -4.78
N GLY A 118 -1.86 8.64 -6.11
CA GLY A 118 -2.00 7.50 -7.01
C GLY A 118 -3.42 6.94 -7.10
N MET A 119 -4.43 7.76 -6.79
CA MET A 119 -5.86 7.46 -6.91
C MET A 119 -6.52 8.31 -8.02
N GLY A 120 -7.66 7.85 -8.56
CA GLY A 120 -8.41 8.57 -9.58
C GLY A 120 -7.64 8.77 -10.89
N ASN A 121 -7.92 9.89 -11.56
CA ASN A 121 -7.28 10.30 -12.82
C ASN A 121 -5.91 10.93 -12.55
N ALA A 122 -5.00 10.10 -12.05
CA ALA A 122 -3.66 10.44 -11.63
C ALA A 122 -2.68 9.34 -12.07
N ILE A 123 -1.41 9.70 -12.22
CA ILE A 123 -0.34 8.69 -12.34
C ILE A 123 -0.29 7.90 -11.04
N SER A 124 -0.16 6.58 -11.14
CA SER A 124 0.09 5.70 -10.01
C SER A 124 1.48 5.10 -10.12
N SER A 125 1.96 4.42 -9.08
CA SER A 125 3.28 3.79 -9.07
C SER A 125 3.55 2.94 -10.31
N ILE A 126 4.79 3.02 -10.81
CA ILE A 126 5.26 2.23 -11.95
C ILE A 126 5.62 0.82 -11.46
N VAL A 127 4.94 -0.19 -12.02
CA VAL A 127 5.31 -1.59 -11.82
C VAL A 127 6.66 -1.82 -12.50
N HIS A 128 7.62 -2.36 -11.75
CA HIS A 128 8.97 -2.60 -12.27
C HIS A 128 9.58 -3.87 -11.67
N THR A 129 10.61 -4.37 -12.35
CA THR A 129 11.24 -5.66 -12.06
C THR A 129 12.57 -5.49 -11.33
N GLN A 130 13.51 -6.41 -11.48
CA GLN A 130 14.77 -6.40 -10.75
C GLN A 130 15.80 -5.44 -11.37
N GLY A 131 15.89 -5.34 -12.70
CA GLY A 131 16.99 -4.60 -13.33
C GLY A 131 18.36 -5.10 -12.89
N TRP A 132 19.32 -4.18 -12.77
CA TRP A 132 20.71 -4.49 -12.38
C TRP A 132 20.85 -4.85 -10.88
N ILE A 133 19.81 -4.63 -10.07
CA ILE A 133 19.84 -4.95 -8.63
C ILE A 133 19.98 -6.46 -8.38
N HIS A 134 19.42 -7.30 -9.25
CA HIS A 134 19.43 -8.74 -9.01
C HIS A 134 19.42 -9.62 -10.27
N CYS A 135 19.02 -9.11 -11.43
CA CYS A 135 18.89 -9.94 -12.63
C CYS A 135 20.19 -9.98 -13.44
N HIS A 136 20.65 -11.20 -13.77
CA HIS A 136 21.85 -11.41 -14.59
C HIS A 136 21.65 -11.11 -16.08
N SER A 137 20.40 -11.09 -16.56
CA SER A 137 20.04 -10.85 -17.98
C SER A 137 19.46 -9.45 -18.22
N ALA A 138 19.60 -8.53 -17.26
CA ALA A 138 19.07 -7.17 -17.39
C ALA A 138 19.86 -6.35 -18.42
N ALA A 139 19.16 -5.80 -19.41
CA ALA A 139 19.73 -4.85 -20.38
C ALA A 139 19.73 -3.40 -19.88
N THR A 140 18.95 -3.09 -18.84
CA THR A 140 18.88 -1.78 -18.20
C THR A 140 18.48 -1.92 -16.73
N ASP A 141 18.66 -0.86 -15.94
CA ASP A 141 18.16 -0.83 -14.59
C ASP A 141 16.64 -0.61 -14.53
N ALA A 142 16.01 -1.08 -13.45
CA ALA A 142 14.58 -0.90 -13.20
C ALA A 142 14.34 0.23 -12.19
N SER A 143 14.93 0.13 -10.99
CA SER A 143 14.62 1.05 -9.89
C SER A 143 15.13 2.47 -10.15
N GLY A 144 16.30 2.63 -10.74
CA GLY A 144 16.86 3.94 -11.11
C GLY A 144 15.99 4.67 -12.13
N ILE A 145 15.56 3.99 -13.20
CA ILE A 145 14.67 4.59 -14.20
C ILE A 145 13.33 4.99 -13.59
N VAL A 146 12.71 4.11 -12.79
CA VAL A 146 11.46 4.43 -12.10
C VAL A 146 11.61 5.64 -11.20
N LYS A 147 12.71 5.73 -10.43
CA LYS A 147 12.98 6.88 -9.57
C LYS A 147 13.08 8.17 -10.38
N CYS A 148 13.89 8.19 -11.44
CA CYS A 148 14.04 9.37 -12.29
C CYS A 148 12.71 9.81 -12.92
N VAL A 149 11.91 8.88 -13.44
CA VAL A 149 10.61 9.21 -14.05
C VAL A 149 9.61 9.70 -13.00
N MET A 150 9.55 9.07 -11.83
CA MET A 150 8.62 9.46 -10.78
C MET A 150 8.99 10.79 -10.15
N ASP A 151 10.27 11.19 -10.12
CA ASP A 151 10.68 12.51 -9.63
C ASP A 151 10.19 13.64 -10.54
N GLU A 152 10.27 13.45 -11.86
CA GLU A 152 9.75 14.42 -12.83
C GLU A 152 8.21 14.46 -12.87
N LEU A 153 7.55 13.33 -12.57
CA LEU A 153 6.10 13.19 -12.70
C LEU A 153 5.35 13.16 -11.36
N ILE A 154 6.02 13.47 -10.25
CA ILE A 154 5.45 13.31 -8.90
C ILE A 154 4.18 14.15 -8.70
N GLU A 155 4.11 15.32 -9.33
CA GLU A 155 2.94 16.19 -9.30
C GLU A 155 1.67 15.48 -9.80
N TYR A 156 1.79 14.62 -10.81
CA TYR A 156 0.67 13.84 -11.36
C TYR A 156 0.31 12.63 -10.51
N PHE A 157 1.17 12.23 -9.57
CA PHE A 157 0.83 11.23 -8.57
C PHE A 157 0.05 11.86 -7.42
N GLU A 158 0.49 13.03 -6.96
CA GLU A 158 -0.09 13.77 -5.83
C GLU A 158 -1.32 14.62 -6.21
N ASN A 159 -1.70 14.66 -7.50
CA ASN A 159 -2.87 15.41 -7.97
C ASN A 159 -3.65 14.64 -9.07
N MET A 160 -4.95 14.91 -9.17
CA MET A 160 -5.82 14.39 -10.25
C MET A 160 -5.88 15.36 -11.43
N LYS A 161 -4.78 15.51 -12.17
CA LYS A 161 -4.66 16.45 -13.32
C LYS A 161 -4.89 15.81 -14.69
N LEU A 162 -5.06 14.50 -14.75
CA LEU A 162 -5.16 13.78 -16.02
C LEU A 162 -6.63 13.63 -16.44
N PRO A 163 -6.90 13.49 -17.75
CA PRO A 163 -8.27 13.24 -18.24
C PRO A 163 -8.77 11.82 -17.89
N GLY A 164 -7.87 10.91 -17.53
CA GLY A 164 -8.15 9.52 -17.18
C GLY A 164 -6.95 8.88 -16.49
N LYS A 165 -7.09 7.61 -16.14
CA LYS A 165 -5.99 6.79 -15.61
C LYS A 165 -5.21 6.08 -16.72
#